data_AF-A0A1Q3CIR5-F1
#
_entry.id   AF-A0A1Q3CIR5-F1
#
_cell.length_a   1.000
_cell.length_b   1.000
_cell.length_c   1.000
_cell.angle_alpha   90.00
_cell.angle_beta   90.00
_cell.angle_gamma   90.00
#
_symmetry.space_group_name_H-M   'P 1'
#
loop_
_entity.id
_entity.type
_entity.pdbx_description
1 polymer ?
#
loop_
_entity_poly.entity_id
_entity_poly.type
_entity_poly.pdbx_seq_one_letter_code
_entity_poly.pdbx_strand_id
1 'polypeptide(L)'
;MIRALAAINFKTSYSFYVNNMTFLVVDTPSPYNVIVGRPGLNLMEAIVSTRHLLMKFPTRFGVGEARGDQQVARQCYKTVIMDKGKDKVFPIANMELNGDVEPERPQPVEDVIQVPLEEGNSERVFQVGSQLGEVEKGELITFLQTNRDVFAW
;
A
#
# COMPACT_ATOMS: atom_id res chain seq x y z
N MET A 1 -0.92 29.14 -7.00
CA MET A 1 -1.14 28.11 -8.03
C MET A 1 0.23 27.54 -8.40
N ILE A 2 0.61 26.39 -7.85
CA ILE A 2 1.83 25.70 -8.29
C ILE A 2 1.41 24.29 -8.68
N ARG A 3 1.38 24.06 -10.00
CA ARG A 3 1.34 22.74 -10.62
C ARG A 3 2.71 22.12 -10.44
N ALA A 4 2.84 20.97 -9.77
CA ALA A 4 4.05 20.16 -9.87
C ALA A 4 3.78 18.99 -10.82
N LEU A 5 4.19 19.16 -12.07
CA LEU A 5 4.72 18.05 -12.86
C LEU A 5 6.18 17.90 -12.39
N ALA A 6 6.42 17.08 -11.38
CA ALA A 6 7.78 16.81 -10.90
C ALA A 6 8.20 15.41 -11.37
N ALA A 7 9.29 15.32 -12.12
CA ALA A 7 9.98 14.05 -12.31
C ALA A 7 10.78 13.73 -11.03
N ILE A 8 10.57 12.56 -10.44
CA ILE A 8 11.46 12.08 -9.37
C ILE A 8 12.68 11.45 -10.05
N ASN A 9 13.83 12.07 -9.86
CA ASN A 9 15.10 11.55 -10.35
C ASN A 9 15.75 10.69 -9.27
N PHE A 10 15.81 9.38 -9.49
CA PHE A 10 16.64 8.50 -8.67
C PHE A 10 18.06 8.44 -9.24
N LYS A 11 19.03 8.91 -8.47
CA LYS A 11 20.45 8.77 -8.81
C LYS A 11 20.86 7.34 -8.49
N THR A 12 21.08 6.52 -9.53
CA THR A 12 21.62 5.17 -9.38
C THR A 12 23.12 5.16 -9.67
N SER A 13 23.81 4.08 -9.31
CA SER A 13 25.26 3.93 -9.54
C SER A 13 25.67 3.96 -11.03
N TYR A 14 24.73 3.81 -11.97
CA TYR A 14 25.03 3.68 -13.41
C TYR A 14 24.12 4.49 -14.36
N SER A 15 23.00 5.10 -13.89
CA SER A 15 22.14 5.96 -14.72
C SER A 15 21.15 6.86 -13.94
N PHE A 16 20.58 7.85 -14.64
CA PHE A 16 19.38 8.55 -14.21
C PHE A 16 18.14 7.77 -14.67
N TYR A 17 17.27 7.44 -13.72
CA TYR A 17 15.95 6.90 -14.01
C TYR A 17 14.92 8.01 -13.90
N VAL A 18 14.17 8.24 -14.98
CA VAL A 18 13.17 9.31 -15.09
C VAL A 18 11.83 8.66 -15.36
N ASN A 19 10.89 8.83 -14.44
CA ASN A 19 9.48 8.54 -14.67
C ASN A 19 8.65 9.80 -14.49
N ASN A 20 7.67 9.96 -15.37
CA ASN A 20 6.70 11.04 -15.26
C ASN A 20 5.55 10.56 -14.37
N MET A 21 5.35 11.25 -13.25
CA MET A 21 4.27 10.97 -12.32
C MET A 21 3.62 12.29 -11.88
N THR A 22 2.31 12.27 -11.71
CA THR A 22 1.56 13.42 -11.20
C THR A 22 1.56 13.39 -9.68
N PHE A 23 1.86 14.51 -9.04
CA PHE A 23 1.91 14.63 -7.59
C PHE A 23 0.93 15.68 -7.07
N LEU A 24 0.37 15.42 -5.89
CA LEU A 24 -0.27 16.46 -5.08
C LEU A 24 0.84 17.23 -4.34
N VAL A 25 0.80 18.56 -4.44
CA VAL A 25 1.70 19.43 -3.68
C VAL A 25 0.98 19.88 -2.42
N VAL A 26 1.56 19.58 -1.27
CA VAL A 26 1.02 19.99 0.03
C VAL A 26 2.02 20.91 0.70
N ASP A 27 1.57 22.11 1.06
CA ASP A 27 2.37 23.09 1.80
C ASP A 27 2.12 22.92 3.30
N THR A 28 2.75 21.91 3.89
CA THR A 28 2.65 21.60 5.32
C THR A 28 4.01 21.22 5.89
N PRO A 29 4.32 21.61 7.14
CA PRO A 29 5.47 21.06 7.85
C PRO A 29 5.38 19.53 7.90
N SER A 30 6.32 18.85 7.25
CA SER A 30 6.38 17.39 7.18
C SER A 30 7.84 16.93 7.23
N PRO A 31 8.13 15.81 7.92
CA PRO A 31 9.46 15.20 7.87
C PRO A 31 9.74 14.51 6.53
N TYR A 32 8.75 14.43 5.63
CA TYR A 32 8.86 13.78 4.33
C TYR A 32 8.82 14.81 3.20
N ASN A 33 9.83 14.75 2.33
CA ASN A 33 9.89 15.58 1.12
C ASN A 33 8.94 15.09 0.02
N VAL A 34 8.70 13.78 -0.05
CA VAL A 34 7.85 13.13 -1.06
C VAL A 34 7.23 11.87 -0.45
N ILE A 35 5.97 11.61 -0.77
CA ILE A 35 5.28 10.35 -0.44
C ILE A 35 4.85 9.70 -1.75
N VAL A 36 5.37 8.50 -2.00
CA VAL A 36 5.03 7.73 -3.21
C VAL A 36 4.07 6.62 -2.80
N GLY A 37 2.83 6.73 -3.26
CA GLY A 37 1.81 5.71 -3.05
C GLY A 37 2.00 4.48 -3.96
N ARG A 38 1.14 3.48 -3.76
CA ARG A 38 1.11 2.25 -4.58
C ARG A 38 1.07 2.51 -6.10
N PRO A 39 0.27 3.46 -6.63
CA PRO A 39 0.26 3.72 -8.07
C PRO A 39 1.64 4.09 -8.63
N GLY A 40 2.41 4.89 -7.90
CA GLY A 40 3.76 5.29 -8.30
C GLY A 40 4.77 4.15 -8.23
N LEU A 41 4.70 3.36 -7.14
CA LEU A 41 5.53 2.18 -7.00
C LEU A 41 5.24 1.15 -8.12
N ASN A 42 3.97 0.94 -8.46
CA ASN A 42 3.57 0.04 -9.53
C ASN A 42 4.04 0.54 -10.90
N LEU A 43 3.93 1.85 -11.17
CA LEU A 43 4.43 2.45 -12.41
C LEU A 43 5.94 2.23 -12.58
N MET A 44 6.69 2.23 -11.48
CA MET A 44 8.14 1.97 -11.47
C MET A 44 8.48 0.49 -11.41
N GLU A 45 7.50 -0.42 -11.36
CA GLU A 45 7.70 -1.85 -11.09
C GLU A 45 8.60 -2.08 -9.86
N ALA A 46 8.40 -1.25 -8.84
CA ALA A 46 9.31 -1.15 -7.71
C ALA A 46 9.05 -2.19 -6.64
N ILE A 47 10.13 -2.76 -6.11
CA ILE A 47 10.12 -3.65 -4.95
C ILE A 47 10.74 -2.91 -3.77
N VAL A 48 9.99 -2.74 -2.68
CA VAL A 48 10.42 -2.01 -1.50
C VAL A 48 10.65 -2.96 -0.32
N SER A 49 11.83 -2.89 0.28
CA SER A 49 12.17 -3.56 1.52
C SER A 49 12.26 -2.54 2.65
N THR A 50 11.22 -2.50 3.49
CA THR A 50 11.16 -1.62 4.68
C THR A 50 12.28 -1.93 5.67
N ARG A 51 12.58 -3.21 5.90
CA ARG A 51 13.66 -3.65 6.80
C ARG A 51 15.03 -3.09 6.41
N HIS A 52 15.33 -3.03 5.12
CA HIS A 52 16.63 -2.59 4.61
C HIS A 52 16.63 -1.14 4.11
N LEU A 53 15.47 -0.46 4.21
CA LEU A 53 15.22 0.85 3.61
C LEU A 53 15.71 0.89 2.15
N LEU A 54 15.39 -0.13 1.37
CA LEU A 54 15.88 -0.30 0.00
C LEU A 54 14.71 -0.44 -0.95
N MET A 55 14.73 0.30 -2.04
CA MET A 55 13.81 0.17 -3.16
C MET A 55 14.61 -0.25 -4.40
N LYS A 56 14.11 -1.26 -5.11
CA LYS A 56 14.65 -1.74 -6.38
C LYS A 56 13.63 -1.50 -7.49
N PHE A 57 14.10 -1.20 -8.70
CA PHE A 57 13.25 -1.00 -9.86
C PHE A 57 14.02 -1.35 -11.15
N PRO A 58 13.35 -1.84 -12.19
CA PRO A 58 13.99 -2.10 -13.47
C PRO A 58 14.45 -0.81 -14.15
N THR A 59 15.58 -0.90 -14.84
CA THR A 59 16.15 0.15 -15.69
C THR A 59 16.63 -0.48 -16.99
N ARG A 60 16.87 0.35 -18.02
CA ARG A 60 17.43 -0.10 -19.30
C ARG A 60 18.79 -0.82 -19.20
N PHE A 61 19.49 -0.69 -18.08
CA PHE A 61 20.81 -1.27 -17.85
C PHE A 61 20.83 -2.31 -16.71
N GLY A 62 19.66 -2.80 -16.28
CA GLY A 62 19.53 -3.75 -15.18
C GLY A 62 18.71 -3.17 -14.02
N VAL A 63 19.05 -3.52 -12.78
CA VAL A 63 18.26 -3.11 -11.61
C VAL A 63 18.83 -1.83 -10.99
N GLY A 64 17.99 -0.80 -10.90
CA GLY A 64 18.26 0.41 -10.13
C GLY A 64 17.97 0.18 -8.65
N GLU A 65 18.74 0.85 -7.80
CA GLU A 65 18.58 0.79 -6.34
C GLU A 65 18.51 2.21 -5.76
N ALA A 66 17.51 2.45 -4.91
CA ALA A 66 17.41 3.62 -4.06
C ALA A 66 17.47 3.18 -2.59
N ARG A 67 18.50 3.62 -1.87
CA ARG A 67 18.79 3.19 -0.49
C ARG A 67 18.62 4.35 0.47
N GLY A 68 17.81 4.16 1.49
CA GLY A 68 17.65 5.09 2.60
C GLY A 68 18.81 4.98 3.59
N ASP A 69 19.05 6.08 4.30
CA ASP A 69 19.99 6.11 5.41
C ASP A 69 19.26 5.77 6.72
N GLN A 70 19.63 4.62 7.30
CA GLN A 70 18.99 4.13 8.52
C GLN A 70 19.31 4.99 9.75
N GLN A 71 20.49 5.62 9.81
CA GLN A 71 20.87 6.50 10.91
C GLN A 71 20.02 7.76 10.88
N VAL A 72 19.92 8.39 9.70
CA VAL A 72 19.09 9.58 9.51
C VAL A 72 17.61 9.27 9.77
N ALA A 73 17.10 8.14 9.27
CA ALA A 73 15.71 7.74 9.50
C ALA A 73 15.42 7.54 11.01
N ARG A 74 16.32 6.89 11.75
CA ARG A 74 16.20 6.71 13.20
C ARG A 74 16.26 8.05 13.95
N GLN A 75 17.14 8.95 13.52
CA GLN A 75 17.29 10.27 14.14
C GLN A 75 16.03 11.12 13.92
N CYS A 76 15.50 11.16 12.69
CA CYS A 76 14.23 11.83 12.39
C CYS A 76 13.08 11.31 13.26
N TYR A 77 12.96 9.98 13.37
CA TYR A 77 11.92 9.36 14.21
C TYR A 77 12.07 9.74 15.68
N LYS A 78 13.31 9.73 16.21
CA LYS A 78 13.60 10.14 17.58
C LYS A 78 13.27 11.61 17.82
N THR A 79 13.64 12.50 16.90
CA THR A 79 13.33 13.93 17.01
C THR A 79 11.82 14.18 17.03
N VAL A 80 11.06 13.56 16.12
CA VAL A 80 9.59 13.70 16.09
C VAL A 80 8.92 13.19 17.37
N ILE A 81 9.43 12.10 17.96
CA ILE A 81 8.90 11.56 19.23
C ILE A 81 9.27 12.43 20.43
N MET A 82 10.46 13.02 20.43
CA MET A 82 10.95 13.85 21.54
C MET A 82 10.36 15.26 21.51
N ASP A 83 9.95 15.76 20.34
CA ASP A 83 9.42 17.11 20.15
C ASP A 83 7.93 17.26 20.50
N LYS A 84 7.41 16.43 21.42
CA LYS A 84 6.02 16.48 21.94
C LYS A 84 5.66 17.80 22.67
N GLY A 85 6.51 18.82 22.61
CA GLY A 85 6.34 20.09 23.30
C GLY A 85 5.75 21.22 22.48
N LYS A 86 5.92 21.28 21.15
CA LYS A 86 5.48 22.44 20.35
C LYS A 86 5.06 22.02 18.94
N ASP A 87 3.78 22.28 18.67
CA ASP A 87 3.07 22.09 17.42
C ASP A 87 2.82 20.65 16.94
N LYS A 88 1.53 20.42 16.69
CA LYS A 88 0.97 19.18 16.21
C LYS A 88 1.54 18.90 14.81
N VAL A 89 2.55 18.05 14.72
CA VAL A 89 2.85 17.32 13.49
C VAL A 89 1.58 16.52 13.21
N PHE A 90 0.73 16.99 12.29
CA PHE A 90 -0.44 16.24 11.88
C PHE A 90 0.07 14.98 11.20
N PRO A 91 -0.11 13.77 11.77
CA PRO A 91 0.07 12.57 10.98
C PRO A 91 -0.84 12.71 9.76
N ILE A 92 -0.32 12.44 8.57
CA ILE A 92 -1.03 12.60 7.29
C ILE A 92 -2.31 11.76 7.23
N ALA A 93 -2.50 10.84 8.19
CA ALA A 93 -3.78 10.22 8.49
C ALA A 93 -4.95 11.22 8.68
N ASN A 94 -4.67 12.48 9.01
CA ASN A 94 -5.67 13.53 9.24
C ASN A 94 -5.76 14.55 8.08
N MET A 95 -5.06 14.30 6.97
CA MET A 95 -5.27 15.10 5.77
C MET A 95 -6.50 14.53 5.05
N GLU A 96 -7.65 15.18 5.23
CA GLU A 96 -8.81 14.99 4.37
C GLU A 96 -8.36 15.34 2.94
N LEU A 97 -8.00 14.32 2.18
CA LEU A 97 -7.83 14.42 0.74
C LEU A 97 -9.24 14.69 0.20
N ASN A 98 -9.60 15.97 0.08
CA ASN A 98 -10.81 16.43 -0.60
C ASN A 98 -10.67 16.11 -2.09
N GLY A 99 -10.90 14.85 -2.39
CA GLY A 99 -11.04 14.23 -3.69
C GLY A 99 -11.90 13.02 -3.40
N ASP A 100 -13.21 13.25 -3.39
CA ASP A 100 -14.29 12.29 -3.07
C ASP A 100 -14.39 11.18 -4.11
N VAL A 101 -13.29 10.49 -4.36
CA VAL A 101 -13.26 9.17 -4.94
C VAL A 101 -12.46 8.34 -3.96
N GLU A 102 -13.12 7.95 -2.86
CA GLU A 102 -12.81 6.68 -2.21
C GLU A 102 -12.58 5.69 -3.36
N PRO A 103 -11.39 5.08 -3.49
CA PRO A 103 -11.18 4.11 -4.55
C PRO A 103 -12.24 3.04 -4.34
N GLU A 104 -13.23 2.98 -5.24
CA GLU A 104 -14.28 1.99 -5.16
C GLU A 104 -13.59 0.65 -4.97
N ARG A 105 -13.83 0.03 -3.81
CA ARG A 105 -13.36 -1.33 -3.60
C ARG A 105 -13.90 -2.12 -4.79
N PRO A 106 -13.05 -2.84 -5.54
CA PRO A 106 -13.52 -3.68 -6.62
C PRO A 106 -14.64 -4.55 -6.07
N GLN A 107 -15.85 -4.32 -6.55
CA GLN A 107 -16.96 -5.18 -6.17
C GLN A 107 -16.74 -6.53 -6.85
N PRO A 108 -17.14 -7.64 -6.22
CA PRO A 108 -17.16 -8.93 -6.90
C PRO A 108 -17.83 -8.78 -8.27
N VAL A 109 -17.19 -9.32 -9.31
CA VAL A 109 -17.73 -9.31 -10.69
C VAL A 109 -19.05 -10.10 -10.76
N GLU A 110 -19.28 -10.97 -9.78
CA GLU A 110 -20.41 -11.88 -9.68
C GLU A 110 -21.01 -11.83 -8.27
N ASP A 111 -22.29 -12.16 -8.15
CA ASP A 111 -22.95 -12.27 -6.86
C ASP A 111 -22.24 -13.31 -5.98
N VAL A 112 -22.23 -13.06 -4.68
CA VAL A 112 -21.58 -13.93 -3.69
C VAL A 112 -22.59 -14.53 -2.72
N ILE A 113 -22.36 -15.78 -2.36
CA ILE A 113 -23.14 -16.53 -1.40
C ILE A 113 -22.37 -16.54 -0.08
N GLN A 114 -23.06 -16.19 1.01
CA GLN A 114 -22.50 -16.27 2.36
C GLN A 114 -22.62 -17.70 2.88
N VAL A 115 -21.50 -18.27 3.32
CA VAL A 115 -21.42 -19.62 3.87
C VAL A 115 -20.88 -19.55 5.29
N PRO A 116 -21.57 -20.14 6.29
CA PRO A 116 -21.07 -20.22 7.66
C PRO A 116 -19.75 -20.97 7.73
N LEU A 117 -18.80 -20.40 8.46
CA LEU A 117 -17.53 -21.04 8.77
C LEU A 117 -17.73 -22.24 9.70
N GLU A 118 -18.70 -22.14 10.62
CA GLU A 118 -19.03 -23.21 11.57
C GLU A 118 -20.53 -23.43 11.62
N GLU A 119 -20.93 -24.70 11.75
CA GLU A 119 -22.33 -25.08 11.88
C GLU A 119 -22.89 -24.52 13.20
N GLY A 120 -23.90 -23.66 13.11
CA GLY A 120 -24.50 -22.98 14.27
C GLY A 120 -23.95 -21.58 14.59
N ASN A 121 -22.91 -21.09 13.90
CA ASN A 121 -22.40 -19.73 14.07
C ASN A 121 -22.64 -18.88 12.81
N SER A 122 -23.63 -17.98 12.87
CA SER A 122 -23.97 -17.09 11.75
C SER A 122 -23.16 -15.78 11.72
N GLU A 123 -22.33 -15.51 12.73
CA GLU A 123 -21.50 -14.30 12.79
C GLU A 123 -20.20 -14.46 11.98
N ARG A 124 -19.74 -15.69 11.79
CA ARG A 124 -18.51 -16.00 11.06
C ARG A 124 -18.86 -16.66 9.73
N VAL A 125 -18.86 -15.87 8.67
CA VAL A 125 -19.17 -16.33 7.30
C VAL A 125 -18.03 -15.99 6.34
N PHE A 126 -17.88 -16.80 5.29
CA PHE A 126 -17.06 -16.48 4.13
C PHE A 126 -17.94 -16.35 2.88
N GLN A 127 -17.45 -15.61 1.88
CA GLN A 127 -18.17 -15.34 0.64
C GLN A 127 -17.60 -16.19 -0.49
N VAL A 128 -18.47 -16.92 -1.19
CA VAL A 128 -18.13 -17.76 -2.35
C VAL A 128 -18.90 -17.26 -3.58
N GLY A 129 -18.25 -17.22 -4.76
CA GLY A 129 -18.91 -16.81 -6.00
C GLY A 129 -20.11 -17.69 -6.34
N SER A 130 -21.22 -17.06 -6.76
CA SER A 130 -22.48 -17.73 -7.07
C SER A 130 -22.42 -18.61 -8.32
N GLN A 131 -21.54 -18.30 -9.28
CA GLN A 131 -21.40 -19.05 -10.53
C GLN A 131 -20.43 -20.24 -10.42
N LEU A 132 -19.85 -20.47 -9.25
CA LEU A 132 -18.97 -21.62 -9.04
C LEU A 132 -19.77 -22.92 -9.18
N GLY A 133 -19.23 -23.90 -9.92
CA GLY A 133 -19.90 -25.17 -10.13
C GLY A 133 -20.19 -25.88 -8.80
N GLU A 134 -21.34 -26.54 -8.67
CA GLU A 134 -21.79 -27.13 -7.39
C GLU A 134 -20.76 -28.08 -6.76
N VAL A 135 -20.01 -28.82 -7.58
CA VAL A 135 -18.93 -29.71 -7.10
C VAL A 135 -17.76 -28.90 -6.52
N GLU A 136 -17.25 -27.94 -7.29
CA GLU A 136 -16.11 -27.10 -6.89
C GLU A 136 -16.44 -26.24 -5.67
N LYS A 137 -17.68 -25.75 -5.61
CA LYS A 137 -18.23 -25.01 -4.48
C LYS A 137 -18.28 -25.86 -3.22
N GLY A 138 -18.72 -27.11 -3.33
CA GLY A 138 -18.72 -28.06 -2.20
C GLY A 138 -17.31 -28.37 -1.69
N GLU A 139 -16.37 -28.60 -2.60
CA GLU A 139 -14.96 -28.84 -2.27
C GLU A 139 -14.32 -27.62 -1.60
N LEU A 140 -14.55 -26.42 -2.15
CA LEU A 140 -14.02 -25.17 -1.60
C LEU A 140 -14.58 -24.87 -0.21
N ILE A 141 -15.88 -25.02 -0.01
CA ILE A 141 -16.53 -24.83 1.30
C ILE A 141 -15.92 -25.79 2.33
N THR A 142 -15.81 -27.07 1.97
CA THR A 142 -15.26 -28.09 2.87
C THR A 142 -13.80 -27.80 3.20
N PHE A 143 -13.00 -27.39 2.22
CA PHE A 143 -11.60 -27.01 2.42
C PHE A 143 -11.47 -25.83 3.39
N LEU A 144 -12.24 -24.76 3.19
CA LEU A 144 -12.21 -23.57 4.05
C LEU A 144 -12.68 -23.89 5.47
N GLN A 145 -13.72 -24.72 5.60
CA GLN A 145 -14.20 -25.20 6.89
C GLN A 145 -13.26 -26.20 7.57
N THR A 146 -12.36 -26.87 6.85
CA THR A 146 -11.37 -27.77 7.45
C THR A 146 -10.16 -27.00 7.97
N ASN A 147 -9.79 -25.88 7.31
CA ASN A 147 -8.60 -25.09 7.60
C ASN A 147 -8.93 -23.75 8.28
N ARG A 148 -9.92 -23.74 9.18
CA ARG A 148 -10.45 -22.51 9.81
C ARG A 148 -9.39 -21.73 10.57
N ASP A 149 -8.47 -22.45 11.21
CA ASP A 149 -7.35 -21.92 11.98
C ASP A 149 -6.37 -21.09 11.12
N VAL A 150 -6.28 -21.38 9.82
CA VAL A 150 -5.41 -20.67 8.88
C VAL A 150 -6.11 -19.44 8.30
N PHE A 151 -7.42 -19.52 8.04
CA PHE A 151 -8.15 -18.51 7.27
C PHE A 151 -9.06 -17.59 8.10
N ALA A 152 -9.32 -17.89 9.37
CA ALA A 152 -10.21 -17.11 10.24
C ALA A 152 -9.45 -16.43 11.38
N TRP A 153 -8.88 -15.26 11.07
CA TRP A 153 -8.31 -14.32 12.05
C TRP A 153 -9.30 -13.25 12.52
#